data_AF-A0A967WXP4-F1
#
_entry.id   AF-A0A967WXP4-F1
#
_cell.length_a   1.000
_cell.length_b   1.000
_cell.length_c   1.000
_cell.angle_alpha   90.00
_cell.angle_beta   90.00
_cell.angle_gamma   90.00
#
_symmetry.space_group_name_H-M   'P 1'
#
loop_
_entity.id
_entity.type
_entity.pdbx_description
1 polymer ?
#
loop_
_entity_poly.entity_id
_entity_poly.type
_entity_poly.pdbx_seq_one_letter_code
_entity_poly.pdbx_strand_id
1 'polypeptide(L)'
;ANPLESLRRLILPAATLLLAMWAHIARMTRGSMAEVMDSNYIRTAILKGLHKRTVVFEHALRNALLPTISIIAINVGWLIGGLIVVESVFAYPGMGQ
;
A
#
# COMPACT_ATOMS: atom_id res chain seq x y z
N ALA A 1 8.02 12.58 30.80
CA ALA A 1 7.27 11.58 30.02
C ALA A 1 8.27 10.85 29.12
N ASN A 2 8.45 9.54 29.30
CA ASN A 2 9.46 8.80 28.55
C ASN A 2 9.00 8.61 27.09
N PRO A 3 9.74 9.12 26.09
CA PRO A 3 9.33 9.04 24.67
C PRO A 3 9.19 7.60 24.16
N LEU A 4 9.89 6.63 24.76
CA LEU A 4 9.75 5.21 24.44
C LEU A 4 8.37 4.62 24.82
N GLU A 5 7.75 5.13 25.88
CA GLU A 5 6.47 4.58 26.36
C GLU A 5 5.30 5.07 25.49
N SER A 6 5.37 6.33 25.02
CA SER A 6 4.43 6.88 24.04
C SER A 6 4.49 6.12 22.71
N LEU A 7 5.70 5.79 22.22
CA LEU A 7 5.87 5.02 20.99
C LEU A 7 5.24 3.62 21.09
N ARG A 8 5.37 2.96 22.26
CA ARG A 8 4.78 1.64 22.51
C ARG A 8 3.25 1.66 22.52
N ARG A 9 2.63 2.75 23.02
CA ARG A 9 1.17 2.93 23.01
C ARG A 9 0.61 3.23 21.61
N LEU A 10 1.42 3.82 20.73
CA LEU A 10 1.06 4.13 19.33
C LEU A 10 1.21 2.94 18.38
N ILE A 11 2.02 1.93 18.72
CA ILE A 11 2.26 0.77 17.85
C ILE A 11 0.98 -0.05 17.60
N LEU A 12 0.14 -0.29 18.61
CA LEU A 12 -1.06 -1.11 18.45
C LEU A 12 -2.10 -0.46 17.50
N PRO A 13 -2.52 0.81 17.70
CA PRO A 13 -3.45 1.50 16.81
C PRO A 13 -2.87 1.64 15.39
N ALA A 14 -1.59 2.03 15.29
CA ALA A 14 -0.92 2.18 14.01
C ALA A 14 -0.86 0.85 13.26
N ALA A 15 -0.51 -0.26 13.92
CA ALA A 15 -0.46 -1.58 13.29
C ALA A 15 -1.83 -2.03 12.81
N THR A 16 -2.91 -1.83 13.58
CA THR A 16 -4.27 -2.19 13.15
C THR A 16 -4.70 -1.43 11.89
N LEU A 17 -4.38 -0.15 11.78
CA LEU A 17 -4.67 0.66 10.58
C LEU A 17 -3.81 0.23 9.40
N LEU A 18 -2.51 0.06 9.64
CA LEU A 18 -1.56 -0.33 8.61
C LEU A 18 -1.94 -1.70 8.03
N LEU A 19 -2.32 -2.66 8.86
CA LEU A 19 -2.75 -4.00 8.43
C LEU A 19 -4.04 -3.95 7.58
N ALA A 20 -5.03 -3.16 7.98
CA ALA A 20 -6.27 -3.01 7.23
C ALA A 20 -6.02 -2.43 5.82
N MET A 21 -5.18 -1.40 5.74
CA MET A 21 -4.79 -0.80 4.45
C MET A 21 -3.87 -1.69 3.62
N TRP A 22 -2.96 -2.42 4.29
CA TRP A 22 -2.05 -3.36 3.63
C TRP A 22 -2.81 -4.43 2.85
N ALA A 23 -3.88 -4.98 3.43
CA ALA A 23 -4.70 -5.97 2.75
C ALA A 23 -5.34 -5.42 1.46
N HIS A 24 -5.74 -4.14 1.45
CA HIS A 24 -6.31 -3.51 0.26
C HIS A 24 -5.25 -3.25 -0.81
N ILE A 25 -4.11 -2.69 -0.42
CA ILE A 25 -3.00 -2.37 -1.33
C ILE A 25 -2.44 -3.66 -1.94
N ALA A 26 -2.18 -4.69 -1.13
CA ALA A 26 -1.66 -5.97 -1.59
C ALA A 26 -2.58 -6.65 -2.62
N ARG A 27 -3.91 -6.64 -2.38
CA ARG A 27 -4.89 -7.18 -3.33
C ARG A 27 -4.87 -6.41 -4.65
N MET A 28 -4.78 -5.09 -4.58
CA MET A 28 -4.73 -4.24 -5.78
C MET A 28 -3.45 -4.47 -6.57
N THR A 29 -2.29 -4.40 -5.92
CA THR A 29 -0.99 -4.62 -6.57
C THR A 29 -0.93 -6.00 -7.21
N ARG A 30 -1.50 -7.05 -6.57
CA ARG A 30 -1.61 -8.38 -7.17
C ARG A 30 -2.48 -8.38 -8.43
N GLY A 31 -3.60 -7.67 -8.42
CA GLY A 31 -4.48 -7.52 -9.60
C GLY A 31 -3.76 -6.82 -10.75
N SER A 32 -3.17 -5.66 -10.49
CA SER A 32 -2.42 -4.90 -11.50
C SER A 32 -1.20 -5.68 -12.02
N MET A 33 -0.51 -6.43 -11.17
CA MET A 33 0.58 -7.32 -11.61
C MET A 33 0.09 -8.41 -12.56
N ALA A 34 -1.10 -8.98 -12.32
CA ALA A 34 -1.67 -10.00 -13.19
C ALA A 34 -2.01 -9.45 -14.58
N GLU A 35 -2.67 -8.28 -14.64
CA GLU A 35 -3.00 -7.59 -15.90
C GLU A 35 -1.73 -7.24 -16.70
N VAL A 36 -0.73 -6.70 -16.00
CA VAL A 36 0.53 -6.32 -16.63
C VAL A 36 1.30 -7.54 -17.14
N MET A 37 1.28 -8.66 -16.41
CA MET A 37 1.94 -9.90 -16.84
C MET A 37 1.35 -10.49 -18.13
N ASP A 38 0.05 -10.30 -18.36
CA ASP A 38 -0.64 -10.83 -19.55
C ASP A 38 -0.44 -9.95 -20.79
N SER A 39 0.05 -8.73 -20.61
CA SER A 39 0.24 -7.77 -21.69
C SER A 39 1.27 -8.21 -22.75
N ASN A 40 1.07 -7.73 -23.98
CA ASN A 40 1.93 -8.02 -25.12
C ASN A 40 3.38 -7.51 -24.95
N TYR A 41 3.61 -6.45 -24.17
CA TYR A 41 4.97 -5.94 -23.96
C TYR A 41 5.79 -6.87 -23.06
N ILE A 42 5.18 -7.51 -22.06
CA ILE A 42 5.83 -8.53 -21.22
C ILE A 42 6.11 -9.80 -22.05
N ARG A 43 5.14 -10.23 -22.86
CA ARG A 43 5.35 -11.35 -23.80
C ARG A 43 6.54 -11.08 -24.74
N THR A 44 6.65 -9.86 -25.24
CA THR A 44 7.80 -9.44 -26.06
C THR A 44 9.11 -9.46 -25.28
N ALA A 45 9.12 -9.01 -24.01
CA ALA A 45 10.30 -9.06 -23.14
C ALA A 45 10.77 -10.50 -22.88
N ILE A 46 9.84 -11.44 -22.71
CA ILE A 46 10.13 -12.88 -22.57
C ILE A 46 10.69 -13.45 -23.88
N LEU A 47 10.10 -13.11 -25.02
CA LEU A 47 10.56 -13.56 -26.35
C LEU A 47 11.95 -13.02 -26.69
N LYS A 48 12.34 -11.86 -26.15
CA LYS A 48 13.71 -11.33 -26.24
C LYS A 48 14.73 -12.10 -25.40
N GLY A 49 14.31 -13.09 -24.60
CA GLY A 49 15.19 -13.90 -23.76
C GLY A 49 15.62 -13.22 -22.46
N LEU A 50 14.92 -12.17 -22.00
CA LEU A 50 15.24 -11.51 -20.74
C LEU A 50 15.02 -12.45 -19.55
N HIS A 51 15.87 -12.32 -18.53
CA HIS A 51 15.75 -13.09 -17.30
C HIS A 51 14.40 -12.81 -16.62
N LYS A 52 13.72 -13.85 -16.12
CA LYS A 52 12.41 -13.72 -15.44
C LYS A 52 12.43 -12.67 -14.32
N ARG A 53 13.54 -12.54 -13.59
CA ARG A 53 13.71 -11.52 -12.54
C ARG A 53 13.65 -10.10 -13.09
N THR A 54 14.32 -9.81 -14.20
CA THR A 54 14.31 -8.51 -14.88
C THR A 54 12.91 -8.19 -15.42
N VAL A 55 12.22 -9.19 -15.98
CA VAL A 55 10.84 -9.01 -16.46
C VAL A 55 9.90 -8.65 -15.30
N VAL A 56 10.02 -9.31 -14.15
CA VAL A 56 9.15 -9.05 -12.99
C VAL A 56 9.48 -7.71 -12.33
N PHE A 57 10.73 -7.47 -11.95
CA PHE A 57 11.09 -6.29 -11.14
C PHE A 57 11.17 -5.00 -11.95
N GLU A 58 11.67 -5.05 -13.18
CA GLU A 58 11.94 -3.83 -13.95
C GLU A 58 10.81 -3.50 -14.94
N HIS A 59 10.22 -4.53 -15.55
CA HIS A 59 9.19 -4.34 -16.57
C HIS A 59 7.78 -4.40 -15.99
N ALA A 60 7.46 -5.43 -15.20
CA ALA A 60 6.10 -5.67 -14.73
C ALA A 60 5.76 -4.82 -13.50
N LEU A 61 6.59 -4.86 -12.45
CA LEU A 61 6.35 -4.16 -11.21
C LEU A 61 6.27 -2.64 -11.42
N ARG A 62 7.17 -2.06 -12.21
CA ARG A 62 7.16 -0.63 -12.49
C ARG A 62 5.88 -0.17 -13.19
N ASN A 63 5.33 -0.98 -14.08
CA ASN A 63 4.07 -0.67 -14.77
C ASN A 63 2.83 -1.02 -13.92
N ALA A 64 2.88 -2.09 -13.13
CA ALA A 64 1.80 -2.47 -12.22
C ALA A 64 1.64 -1.52 -11.02
N LEU A 65 2.66 -0.73 -10.72
CA LEU A 65 2.61 0.31 -9.69
C LEU A 65 1.84 1.55 -10.12
N LEU A 66 1.65 1.82 -11.42
CA LEU A 66 0.89 2.98 -11.90
C LEU A 66 -0.53 3.03 -11.30
N PRO A 67 -1.37 1.97 -11.42
CA PRO A 67 -2.67 1.93 -10.76
C PRO A 67 -2.59 1.95 -9.22
N THR A 68 -1.58 1.26 -8.66
CA THR A 68 -1.40 1.15 -7.21
C THR A 68 -1.14 2.54 -6.60
N ILE A 69 -0.32 3.38 -7.24
CA ILE A 69 0.00 4.74 -6.77
C ILE A 69 -1.26 5.61 -6.76
N SER A 70 -2.10 5.54 -7.79
CA SER A 70 -3.38 6.28 -7.82
C SER A 70 -4.28 5.90 -6.65
N ILE A 71 -4.35 4.60 -6.32
CA ILE A 71 -5.15 4.12 -5.18
C ILE A 71 -4.52 4.48 -3.84
N ILE A 72 -3.19 4.50 -3.74
CA ILE A 72 -2.51 5.03 -2.55
C ILE A 72 -2.89 6.51 -2.34
N ALA A 73 -2.90 7.33 -3.40
CA ALA A 73 -3.30 8.74 -3.30
C ALA A 73 -4.75 8.89 -2.79
N ILE A 74 -5.68 8.10 -3.31
CA ILE A 74 -7.08 8.07 -2.83
C ILE A 74 -7.15 7.61 -1.37
N ASN A 75 -6.42 6.55 -1.02
CA ASN A 75 -6.36 6.02 0.34
C ASN A 75 -5.77 7.01 1.34
N VAL A 76 -4.82 7.85 0.94
CA VAL A 76 -4.29 8.93 1.80
C VAL A 76 -5.37 9.97 2.11
N GLY A 77 -6.20 10.34 1.12
CA GLY A 77 -7.38 11.19 1.38
C GLY A 77 -8.37 10.52 2.34
N TRP A 78 -8.57 9.21 2.20
CA TRP A 78 -9.35 8.40 3.14
C TRP A 78 -8.72 8.32 4.53
N LEU A 79 -7.39 8.35 4.63
CA LEU A 79 -6.64 8.28 5.88
C LEU A 79 -6.85 9.54 6.74
N ILE A 80 -7.00 10.70 6.10
CA ILE A 80 -7.37 11.94 6.79
C ILE A 80 -8.77 11.83 7.42
N GLY A 81 -9.74 11.23 6.71
CA GLY A 81 -11.07 10.93 7.27
C GLY A 81 -11.07 9.80 8.29
N GLY A 82 -10.22 8.78 8.10
CA GLY A 82 -10.04 7.64 8.99
C GLY A 82 -9.36 8.00 10.30
N LEU A 83 -8.57 9.07 10.35
CA LEU A 83 -7.98 9.60 11.57
C LEU A 83 -9.04 9.91 12.65
N ILE A 84 -10.20 10.45 12.23
CA ILE A 84 -11.36 10.72 13.11
C ILE A 84 -11.95 9.41 13.67
N VAL A 85 -11.98 8.35 12.85
CA VAL A 85 -12.43 7.01 13.27
C VAL A 85 -11.44 6.41 14.28
N VAL A 86 -10.15 6.66 14.11
CA VAL A 86 -9.10 6.21 15.04
C VAL A 86 -9.19 6.94 16.37
N GLU A 87 -9.43 8.25 16.36
CA GLU A 87 -9.70 9.05 17.56
C GLU A 87 -10.92 8.50 18.32
N SER A 88 -11.99 8.14 17.60
CA SER A 88 -13.23 7.59 18.18
C SER A 88 -13.08 6.17 18.71
N VAL A 89 -12.33 5.29 18.04
CA VAL A 89 -12.19 3.87 18.42
C VAL A 89 -11.16 3.67 19.54
N PHE A 90 -10.08 4.45 19.55
CA PHE A 90 -9.01 4.34 20.56
C PHE A 90 -9.13 5.33 21.71
N ALA A 91 -10.17 6.19 21.72
CA ALA A 91 -10.39 7.22 22.74
C ALA A 91 -9.13 8.06 23.03
N TYR A 92 -8.33 8.31 22.00
CA TYR A 92 -7.10 9.11 22.09
C TYR A 92 -7.46 10.55 21.71
N PRO A 93 -7.28 11.55 22.60
CA PRO A 93 -7.58 12.93 22.27
C PRO A 93 -6.49 13.43 21.31
N GLY A 94 -6.79 13.44 20.02
CA GLY A 94 -6.10 14.25 19.00
C GLY A 94 -6.76 15.62 18.86
N MET A 95 -6.31 16.42 17.87
CA MET A 95 -6.55 17.88 17.67
C MET A 95 -8.02 18.35 17.51
N GLY A 96 -9.01 17.60 17.98
CA GLY A 96 -10.42 17.95 18.08
C GLY A 96 -10.84 18.59 19.42
N GLN A 97 -9.88 18.92 20.30
CA GLN A 97 -10.02 19.92 21.36
C GLN A 97 -8.84 20.89 21.35
#